data_AF-A0A026VYK3-F1
#
_entry.id   AF-A0A026VYK3-F1
#
_cell.length_a   1.000
_cell.length_b   1.000
_cell.length_c   1.000
_cell.angle_alpha   90.00
_cell.angle_beta   90.00
_cell.angle_gamma   90.00
#
_symmetry.space_group_name_H-M   'P 1'
#
loop_
_entity.id
_entity.type
_entity.pdbx_description
1 polymer ?
#
loop_
_entity_poly.entity_id
_entity_poly.type
_entity_poly.pdbx_seq_one_letter_code
_entity_poly.pdbx_strand_id
1 'polypeptide(L)'
;MIGCSAPFCNNSTAKGYIVKIFPKNPERRAQWVANMNVENWIPNNRSYLCEVHFSPEMWEQRRDKKPKLKLNAVPTIFGYWLKEKTFKRTEDKVINFVIYTVKIIIVAHFLILCITTGAFNTFSTK
;
A
#
# COMPACT_ATOMS: atom_id res chain seq x y z
N MET A 1 -16.71 9.21 -0.19
CA MET A 1 -15.31 8.73 -0.13
C MET A 1 -15.03 8.23 1.28
N ILE A 2 -14.34 7.10 1.47
CA ILE A 2 -14.05 6.56 2.82
C ILE A 2 -12.65 7.00 3.24
N GLY A 3 -12.55 7.76 4.32
CA GLY A 3 -11.31 8.26 4.91
C GLY A 3 -10.90 7.52 6.18
N CYS A 4 -9.62 7.62 6.53
CA CYS A 4 -9.10 7.13 7.81
C CYS A 4 -9.58 8.03 8.96
N SER A 5 -10.00 7.42 10.07
CA SER A 5 -10.41 8.08 11.30
C SER A 5 -9.23 8.38 12.24
N ALA A 6 -8.04 7.85 11.96
CA ALA A 6 -6.87 8.10 12.80
C ALA A 6 -6.46 9.58 12.77
N PRO A 7 -6.09 10.16 13.92
CA PRO A 7 -5.64 11.55 13.98
C PRO A 7 -4.41 11.74 13.08
N PHE A 8 -4.33 12.88 12.41
CA PHE A 8 -3.26 13.24 11.48
C PHE A 8 -3.07 12.30 10.27
N CYS A 9 -4.02 11.39 10.02
CA CYS A 9 -4.01 10.52 8.84
C CYS A 9 -5.02 11.03 7.80
N ASN A 10 -4.53 11.46 6.64
CA ASN A 10 -5.39 11.91 5.54
C ASN A 10 -5.56 10.84 4.43
N ASN A 11 -5.26 9.58 4.74
CA ASN A 11 -5.39 8.46 3.82
C ASN A 11 -6.86 8.13 3.55
N SER A 12 -7.15 7.71 2.33
CA SER A 12 -8.50 7.38 1.90
C SER A 12 -8.48 6.39 0.75
N THR A 13 -9.66 5.83 0.44
CA THR A 13 -9.84 4.99 -0.75
C THR A 13 -9.52 5.75 -2.04
N ALA A 14 -9.74 7.07 -2.09
CA ALA A 14 -9.40 7.92 -3.23
C ALA A 14 -7.91 7.88 -3.57
N LYS A 15 -7.08 7.83 -2.52
CA LYS A 15 -5.62 7.82 -2.60
C LYS A 15 -5.06 6.39 -2.78
N GLY A 16 -5.92 5.40 -3.02
CA GLY A 16 -5.54 4.01 -3.22
C GLY A 16 -5.15 3.24 -1.95
N TYR A 17 -5.51 3.74 -0.77
CA TYR A 17 -5.28 3.01 0.48
C TYR A 17 -6.42 2.03 0.75
N ILE A 18 -6.07 0.85 1.23
CA ILE A 18 -7.04 -0.09 1.78
C ILE A 18 -7.49 0.43 3.14
N VAL A 19 -8.81 0.57 3.32
CA VAL A 19 -9.43 1.00 4.58
C VAL A 19 -10.28 -0.12 5.16
N LYS A 20 -10.25 -0.27 6.48
CA LYS A 20 -10.98 -1.29 7.23
C LYS A 20 -11.89 -0.63 8.25
N ILE A 21 -13.15 -1.07 8.25
CA ILE A 21 -14.15 -0.64 9.22
C ILE A 21 -13.80 -1.17 10.61
N PHE A 22 -14.15 -0.42 11.65
CA PHE A 22 -14.02 -0.91 13.01
C PHE A 22 -14.82 -2.21 13.22
N PRO A 23 -14.29 -3.15 14.02
CA PRO A 23 -14.99 -4.39 14.35
C PRO A 23 -16.38 -4.13 14.94
N LYS A 24 -17.37 -4.97 14.61
CA LYS A 24 -18.70 -4.91 15.22
C LYS A 24 -18.68 -5.37 16.69
N ASN A 25 -17.81 -6.32 17.01
CA ASN A 25 -17.62 -6.81 18.38
C ASN A 25 -17.14 -5.66 19.28
N PRO A 26 -17.82 -5.39 20.41
CA PRO A 26 -17.55 -4.23 21.25
C PRO A 26 -16.17 -4.26 21.92
N GLU A 27 -15.70 -5.42 22.36
CA GLU A 27 -14.39 -5.58 23.00
C GLU A 27 -13.26 -5.27 22.02
N ARG A 28 -13.32 -5.88 20.82
CA ARG A 28 -12.40 -5.62 19.71
C ARG A 28 -12.42 -4.15 19.29
N ARG A 29 -13.61 -3.54 19.26
CA ARG A 29 -13.77 -2.12 18.94
C ARG A 29 -13.10 -1.26 20.00
N ALA A 30 -13.31 -1.55 21.28
CA ALA A 30 -12.67 -0.85 22.39
C ALA A 30 -11.13 -0.95 22.32
N GLN A 31 -10.58 -2.12 21.96
CA GLN A 31 -9.14 -2.28 21.74
C GLN A 31 -8.61 -1.36 20.61
N TRP A 32 -9.33 -1.26 19.49
CA TRP A 32 -8.92 -0.36 18.41
C TRP A 32 -8.96 1.11 18.82
N VAL A 33 -9.96 1.50 19.62
CA VAL A 33 -10.08 2.87 20.16
C VAL A 33 -8.96 3.17 21.14
N ALA A 34 -8.69 2.25 22.08
CA ALA A 34 -7.62 2.39 23.06
C ALA A 34 -6.26 2.59 22.37
N ASN A 35 -5.97 1.80 21.33
CA ASN A 35 -4.71 1.91 20.61
C ASN A 35 -4.56 3.21 19.81
N MET A 36 -5.67 3.85 19.39
CA MET A 36 -5.61 5.17 18.77
C MET A 36 -5.18 6.25 19.75
N ASN A 37 -5.38 6.04 21.05
CA ASN A 37 -5.03 6.97 22.12
C ASN A 37 -5.56 8.40 21.89
N VAL A 38 -6.81 8.51 21.42
CA VAL A 38 -7.50 9.80 21.23
C VAL A 38 -8.47 10.01 22.37
N GLU A 39 -8.23 11.06 23.15
CA GLU A 39 -9.08 11.41 24.28
C GLU A 39 -10.47 11.87 23.82
N ASN A 40 -11.51 11.46 24.54
CA ASN A 40 -12.91 11.84 24.31
C ASN A 40 -13.47 11.52 22.91
N TRP A 41 -12.82 10.63 22.15
CA TRP A 41 -13.30 10.22 20.84
C TRP A 41 -14.10 8.92 20.88
N ILE A 42 -15.30 8.95 20.30
CA ILE A 42 -16.19 7.78 20.21
C ILE A 42 -16.26 7.34 18.75
N PRO A 43 -15.87 6.09 18.41
CA PRO A 43 -16.01 5.59 17.05
C PRO A 43 -17.49 5.44 16.71
N ASN A 44 -17.88 5.93 15.53
CA ASN A 44 -19.18 5.65 14.95
C ASN A 44 -19.15 4.35 14.13
N ASN A 45 -20.32 3.86 13.71
CA ASN A 45 -20.44 2.68 12.85
C ASN A 45 -19.79 2.84 11.47
N ARG A 46 -19.34 4.05 11.11
CA ARG A 46 -18.66 4.39 9.86
C ARG A 46 -17.23 4.90 10.14
N SER A 47 -16.61 4.41 11.21
CA SER A 47 -15.21 4.69 11.52
C SER A 47 -14.33 3.65 10.82
N TYR A 48 -13.22 4.10 10.27
CA TYR A 48 -12.32 3.27 9.46
C TYR A 48 -10.86 3.57 9.79
N LEU A 49 -10.00 2.55 9.69
CA LEU A 49 -8.56 2.70 9.73
C LEU A 49 -7.95 2.21 8.42
N CYS A 50 -6.99 2.95 7.89
CA CYS A 50 -6.25 2.51 6.72
C CYS A 50 -5.16 1.48 7.05
N GLU A 51 -4.70 0.78 6.03
CA GLU A 51 -3.78 -0.36 6.16
C GLU A 51 -2.47 -0.06 6.89
N VAL A 52 -2.01 1.20 6.87
CA VAL A 52 -0.73 1.60 7.48
C VAL A 52 -0.71 1.52 9.00
N HIS A 53 -1.90 1.42 9.63
CA HIS A 53 -2.03 1.29 11.09
C HIS A 53 -1.90 -0.15 11.57
N PHE A 54 -1.87 -1.12 10.65
CA PHE A 54 -1.74 -2.54 10.93
C PHE A 54 -0.38 -3.04 10.48
N SER A 55 0.27 -3.81 11.33
CA SER A 55 1.52 -4.45 10.97
C SER A 55 1.32 -5.51 9.89
N PRO A 56 2.30 -5.74 8.98
CA PRO A 56 2.15 -6.72 7.89
C PRO A 56 1.75 -8.13 8.35
N GLU A 57 2.21 -8.57 9.52
CA GLU A 57 1.85 -9.87 10.08
C GLU A 57 0.38 -9.99 10.52
N MET A 58 -0.34 -8.88 10.64
CA MET A 58 -1.77 -8.86 11.00
C MET A 58 -2.68 -9.16 9.80
N TRP A 59 -2.11 -9.32 8.60
CA TRP A 59 -2.84 -9.62 7.37
C TRP A 59 -2.83 -11.12 7.07
N GLU A 60 -3.94 -11.63 6.55
CA GLU A 60 -4.08 -12.97 6.01
C GLU A 60 -3.77 -12.95 4.51
N GLN A 61 -2.91 -13.88 4.06
CA GLN A 61 -2.76 -14.16 2.65
C GLN A 61 -3.88 -15.08 2.20
N ARG A 62 -4.82 -14.55 1.42
CA ARG A 62 -5.94 -15.31 0.88
C ARG A 62 -5.76 -15.64 -0.60
N ARG A 63 -6.40 -16.73 -1.03
CA ARG A 63 -6.47 -17.16 -2.45
C ARG A 63 -7.11 -16.10 -3.35
N ASP A 64 -8.05 -15.32 -2.83
CA ASP A 64 -8.73 -14.23 -3.55
C ASP A 64 -7.85 -12.97 -3.70
N LYS A 65 -6.62 -12.96 -3.17
CA LYS A 65 -5.70 -11.81 -3.09
C LYS A 65 -6.33 -10.57 -2.46
N LYS A 66 -7.49 -10.70 -1.79
CA LYS A 66 -8.14 -9.57 -1.14
C LYS A 66 -7.55 -9.42 0.26
N PRO A 67 -7.05 -8.23 0.61
CA PRO A 67 -6.41 -8.02 1.90
C PRO A 67 -7.45 -8.15 3.01
N LYS A 68 -7.24 -9.11 3.91
CA LYS A 68 -8.08 -9.31 5.09
C LYS A 68 -7.22 -9.30 6.35
N LEU A 69 -7.70 -8.64 7.38
CA LEU A 69 -7.10 -8.67 8.70
C LEU A 69 -7.41 -10.00 9.40
N LYS A 70 -6.42 -10.52 10.13
CA LYS A 70 -6.60 -11.64 11.07
C LYS A 70 -7.68 -11.31 12.10
N LEU A 71 -8.26 -12.34 12.69
CA LEU A 71 -9.34 -12.17 13.68
C LEU A 71 -8.90 -11.36 14.90
N ASN A 72 -7.66 -11.54 15.36
CA ASN A 72 -7.05 -10.84 16.48
C ASN A 72 -6.26 -9.58 16.05
N ALA A 73 -6.42 -9.13 14.81
CA ALA A 73 -5.70 -7.95 14.34
C ALA A 73 -6.14 -6.70 15.11
N VAL A 74 -5.14 -6.02 15.65
CA VAL A 74 -5.27 -4.73 16.32
C VAL A 74 -4.36 -3.72 15.64
N PRO A 75 -4.80 -2.46 15.48
CA PRO A 75 -3.95 -1.42 14.95
C PRO A 75 -2.95 -1.01 16.03
N THR A 76 -1.67 -0.96 15.71
CA THR A 76 -0.60 -0.65 16.69
C THR A 76 0.27 0.51 16.24
N ILE A 77 0.16 0.91 14.97
CA ILE A 77 1.03 1.91 14.38
C ILE A 77 0.30 3.26 14.39
N PHE A 78 0.51 4.01 15.47
CA PHE A 78 0.00 5.36 15.69
C PHE A 78 1.12 6.29 16.16
N GLY A 79 0.97 7.59 15.91
CA GLY A 79 1.93 8.61 16.32
C GLY A 79 2.18 9.68 15.25
N TYR A 80 2.76 10.80 15.67
CA TYR A 80 3.08 11.94 14.80
C TYR A 80 4.06 11.59 13.67
N TRP A 81 4.85 10.52 13.83
CA TRP A 81 5.89 10.07 12.90
C TRP A 81 5.38 9.39 11.62
N LEU A 82 4.06 9.23 11.45
CA LEU A 82 3.48 8.60 10.26
C LEU A 82 3.70 9.40 8.95
N LYS A 83 4.03 10.70 9.03
CA LYS A 83 4.35 11.52 7.84
C LYS A 83 5.53 10.96 7.04
N GLU A 84 6.55 10.41 7.70
CA GLU A 84 7.76 9.93 7.01
C GLU A 84 7.52 8.67 6.17
N LYS A 85 6.71 7.73 6.67
CA LYS A 85 6.45 6.47 5.95
C LYS A 85 5.56 6.68 4.71
N THR A 86 4.61 7.61 4.77
CA THR A 86 3.78 7.96 3.60
C THR A 86 4.57 8.63 2.49
N PHE A 87 5.61 9.40 2.84
CA PHE A 87 6.49 10.02 1.87
C PHE A 87 7.30 8.95 1.12
N LYS A 88 7.96 8.04 1.86
CA LYS A 88 8.72 6.93 1.28
C LYS A 88 7.90 6.05 0.33
N ARG A 89 6.65 5.69 0.68
CA ARG A 89 5.79 4.88 -0.22
C ARG A 89 5.48 5.60 -1.55
N THR A 90 5.34 6.93 -1.52
CA THR A 90 5.10 7.71 -2.73
C THR A 90 6.37 7.78 -3.57
N GLU A 91 7.52 7.99 -2.94
CA GLU A 91 8.83 7.93 -3.60
C GLU A 91 9.10 6.56 -4.21
N ASP A 92 8.85 5.46 -3.49
CA ASP A 92 9.06 4.10 -3.97
C ASP A 92 8.25 3.81 -5.24
N LYS A 93 7.00 4.29 -5.30
CA LYS A 93 6.16 4.16 -6.50
C LYS A 93 6.71 4.96 -7.67
N VAL A 94 7.16 6.19 -7.42
CA VAL A 94 7.75 7.07 -8.45
C VAL A 94 9.07 6.49 -8.95
N ILE A 95 9.95 6.05 -8.05
CA ILE A 95 11.23 5.42 -8.38
C ILE A 95 11.01 4.16 -9.20
N ASN A 96 10.11 3.26 -8.77
CA ASN A 96 9.78 2.07 -9.55
C ASN A 96 9.25 2.43 -10.93
N PHE A 97 8.35 3.41 -11.05
CA PHE A 97 7.86 3.88 -12.34
C PHE A 97 9.00 4.37 -13.24
N VAL A 98 9.90 5.23 -12.73
CA VAL A 98 11.07 5.74 -13.46
C VAL A 98 12.01 4.60 -13.90
N ILE A 99 12.28 3.64 -13.02
CA ILE A 99 13.14 2.48 -13.36
C ILE A 99 12.50 1.67 -14.50
N TYR A 100 11.20 1.41 -14.42
CA TYR A 100 10.49 0.66 -15.45
C TYR A 100 10.46 1.39 -16.80
N THR A 101 10.23 2.71 -16.82
CA THR A 101 10.24 3.49 -18.06
C THR A 101 11.62 3.53 -18.70
N VAL A 102 12.68 3.76 -17.91
CA VAL A 102 14.07 3.75 -18.42
C VAL A 102 14.44 2.39 -18.98
N LYS A 103 14.07 1.29 -18.30
CA LYS A 103 14.27 -0.07 -18.82
C LYS A 103 13.60 -0.27 -20.19
N ILE A 104 12.36 0.18 -20.36
CA ILE A 104 11.63 0.08 -21.63
C ILE A 104 12.34 0.88 -22.73
N ILE A 105 12.78 2.11 -22.45
CA ILE A 105 13.48 2.97 -23.41
C ILE A 105 14.80 2.32 -23.85
N ILE A 106 15.57 1.76 -22.91
CA ILE A 106 16.82 1.07 -23.22
C ILE A 106 16.55 -0.15 -24.12
N VAL A 107 15.56 -0.98 -23.78
CA VAL A 107 15.20 -2.15 -24.60
C VAL A 107 14.77 -1.72 -26.00
N ALA A 108 13.96 -0.67 -26.13
CA ALA A 108 13.55 -0.13 -27.43
C ALA A 108 14.76 0.38 -28.23
N HIS A 109 15.68 1.10 -27.59
CA HIS A 109 16.89 1.61 -28.23
C HIS A 109 17.79 0.47 -28.74
N PHE A 110 17.98 -0.59 -27.94
CA PHE A 110 18.71 -1.80 -28.37
C PHE A 110 18.02 -2.49 -29.55
N LEU A 111 16.70 -2.62 -29.53
CA LEU A 111 15.96 -3.24 -30.63
C LEU A 111 16.08 -2.42 -31.93
N ILE A 112 15.98 -1.10 -31.84
CA ILE A 112 16.17 -0.18 -32.98
C ILE A 112 17.59 -0.33 -33.54
N LEU A 113 18.61 -0.37 -32.67
CA LEU A 113 20.00 -0.62 -33.07
C LEU A 113 20.13 -1.97 -33.80
N CYS A 114 19.57 -3.06 -33.26
CA CYS A 114 19.63 -4.37 -33.92
C CYS A 114 18.97 -4.36 -35.32
N ILE A 115 17.90 -3.60 -35.50
CA ILE A 115 17.21 -3.45 -36.79
C ILE A 115 18.04 -2.62 -37.77
N THR A 116 18.63 -1.51 -37.31
CA THR A 116 19.40 -0.60 -38.19
C THR A 116 20.79 -1.13 -38.53
N THR A 117 21.41 -1.94 -37.66
CA THR A 117 22.74 -2.54 -37.92
C THR A 117 22.66 -3.90 -38.62
N GLY A 118 21.47 -4.45 -38.88
CA GLY A 118 21.31 -5.69 -39.65
C GLY A 118 21.93 -6.93 -38.98
N ALA A 119 22.09 -6.95 -37.66
CA ALA A 119 22.80 -8.01 -36.91
C ALA A 119 22.05 -9.37 -36.82
N PHE A 120 21.09 -9.63 -37.71
CA PHE A 120 20.35 -10.90 -37.76
C PHE A 120 21.00 -11.99 -38.63
N ASN A 121 22.08 -11.70 -39.36
CA ASN A 121 22.75 -12.70 -40.18
C ASN A 121 24.13 -13.06 -39.62
N THR A 122 24.20 -14.22 -38.95
CA THR A 122 25.28 -15.23 -39.02
C THR A 122 25.15 -16.23 -37.86
N PHE A 123 24.01 -16.91 -37.74
CA PHE A 123 23.97 -18.18 -37.02
C PHE A 123 23.13 -19.20 -37.77
N SER A 124 23.56 -19.53 -38.98
CA SER A 124 23.21 -20.79 -39.62
C SER A 124 24.22 -21.10 -40.72
N THR A 125 24.60 -22.37 -40.81
CA THR A 125 25.59 -23.00 -41.70
C THR A 125 27.06 -22.96 -41.25
N LYS A 126 27.39 -23.79 -40.26
CA LYS A 126 28.19 -25.00 -40.49
C LYS A 126 28.00 -26.00 -39.38
#